data_AF-A0AB74UYV7-F1
#
_entry.id   AF-A0AB74UYV7-F1
#
_cell.length_a   1.000
_cell.length_b   1.000
_cell.length_c   1.000
_cell.angle_alpha   90.00
_cell.angle_beta   90.00
_cell.angle_gamma   90.00
#
_symmetry.space_group_name_H-M   'P 1'
#
loop_
_entity.id
_entity.type
_entity.pdbx_description
1 polymer ?
#
loop_
_entity_poly.entity_id
_entity_poly.type
_entity_poly.pdbx_seq_one_letter_code
_entity_poly.pdbx_strand_id
1 'polypeptide(L)'
;MKRWPMAAAVICMAAAGCSRTDADAPSNTRRPQQAGATNPLATAGHLAGIEAAGLTGDQRAMQGHVDAMHKDMMRSMHLPDPSRPINHEAARTAVRPLQGVQSVVWIDRSNLLVMVGGNQYRSMATIDRICLALEPLGDTLGVVVNLQDVTATTSKGADTLSRNCQLRAGERAMLQQKRQVDVLDPEVRRVFRAQQGRR
;
A
#
# COMPACT_ATOMS: atom_id res chain seq x y z
N MET A 1 44.55 -59.20 -9.15
CA MET A 1 45.82 -58.57 -9.57
C MET A 1 45.52 -57.40 -10.51
N LYS A 2 46.25 -56.28 -10.37
CA LYS A 2 46.21 -55.01 -11.16
C LYS A 2 44.98 -54.11 -10.92
N ARG A 3 45.03 -53.08 -10.05
CA ARG A 3 45.72 -51.76 -10.08
C ARG A 3 45.13 -50.76 -11.10
N TRP A 4 44.48 -49.73 -10.54
CA TRP A 4 44.23 -48.32 -10.95
C TRP A 4 45.27 -47.65 -11.89
N PRO A 5 45.12 -46.39 -12.36
CA PRO A 5 43.99 -45.41 -12.36
C PRO A 5 43.82 -44.68 -13.73
N MET A 6 42.90 -43.70 -13.86
CA MET A 6 43.18 -42.40 -14.50
C MET A 6 41.97 -41.47 -14.31
N ALA A 7 42.24 -40.38 -13.60
CA ALA A 7 41.34 -39.27 -13.39
C ALA A 7 41.23 -38.41 -14.67
N ALA A 8 40.05 -37.86 -14.94
CA ALA A 8 39.91 -36.68 -15.77
C ALA A 8 39.04 -35.68 -15.02
N ALA A 9 39.66 -34.55 -14.68
CA ALA A 9 39.18 -33.54 -13.76
C ALA A 9 38.00 -32.74 -14.34
N VAL A 10 36.96 -32.63 -13.53
CA VAL A 10 35.86 -31.66 -13.68
C VAL A 10 36.33 -30.31 -13.16
N ILE A 11 36.56 -29.34 -14.05
CA ILE A 11 36.63 -27.91 -13.69
C ILE A 11 36.08 -27.08 -14.87
N CYS A 12 34.78 -26.77 -14.86
CA CYS A 12 34.26 -25.57 -15.52
C CYS A 12 34.09 -24.50 -14.45
N MET A 13 35.00 -23.52 -14.43
CA MET A 13 34.90 -22.33 -13.60
C MET A 13 33.68 -21.51 -14.02
N ALA A 14 32.60 -21.56 -13.24
CA ALA A 14 31.54 -20.57 -13.31
C ALA A 14 32.02 -19.31 -12.59
N ALA A 15 32.46 -18.32 -13.36
CA ALA A 15 32.66 -16.96 -12.86
C ALA A 15 31.30 -16.30 -12.62
N ALA A 16 30.67 -16.60 -11.48
CA ALA A 16 29.56 -15.82 -10.96
C ALA A 16 30.13 -14.83 -9.92
N GLY A 17 30.58 -13.68 -10.42
CA GLY A 17 30.76 -12.50 -9.57
C GLY A 17 29.39 -12.03 -9.09
N CYS A 18 28.94 -12.54 -7.95
CA CYS A 18 27.78 -12.00 -7.24
C CYS A 18 28.28 -10.98 -6.23
N SER A 19 28.28 -9.72 -6.65
CA SER A 19 28.26 -8.56 -5.78
C SER A 19 27.23 -8.78 -4.67
N ARG A 20 27.69 -8.65 -3.43
CA ARG A 20 26.87 -8.60 -2.23
C ARG A 20 25.87 -7.46 -2.38
N THR A 21 24.69 -7.79 -2.86
CA THR A 21 23.50 -6.99 -2.69
C THR A 21 22.99 -7.38 -1.31
N ASP A 22 23.12 -6.47 -0.35
CA ASP A 22 22.31 -6.53 0.86
C ASP A 22 20.85 -6.34 0.42
N ALA A 23 20.26 -7.40 -0.13
CA ALA A 23 18.83 -7.49 -0.33
C ALA A 23 18.22 -7.61 1.06
N ASP A 24 17.54 -6.54 1.49
CA ASP A 24 16.62 -6.57 2.62
C ASP A 24 15.85 -7.89 2.56
N ALA A 25 15.97 -8.70 3.62
CA ALA A 25 15.26 -9.96 3.73
C ALA A 25 13.77 -9.72 3.43
N PRO A 26 13.12 -10.55 2.60
CA PRO A 26 11.73 -10.34 2.24
C PRO A 26 10.89 -10.31 3.52
N SER A 27 10.40 -9.13 3.87
CA SER A 27 9.54 -8.96 5.03
C SER A 27 8.23 -9.70 4.71
N ASN A 28 8.01 -10.85 5.35
CA ASN A 28 6.78 -11.66 5.23
C ASN A 28 5.51 -10.96 5.75
N THR A 29 5.60 -9.68 6.13
CA THR A 29 4.46 -8.84 6.43
C THR A 29 3.70 -8.53 5.14
N ARG A 30 2.48 -9.09 5.05
CA ARG A 30 1.52 -8.74 3.99
C ARG A 30 1.39 -7.22 3.91
N ARG A 31 1.65 -6.66 2.73
CA ARG A 31 1.40 -5.24 2.44
C ARG A 31 0.07 -5.09 1.72
N PRO A 32 -0.58 -3.91 1.84
CA PRO A 32 -1.73 -3.59 1.01
C PRO A 32 -1.37 -3.68 -0.47
N GLN A 33 -2.37 -3.97 -1.30
CA GLN A 33 -2.24 -3.92 -2.74
C GLN A 33 -1.67 -2.56 -3.16
N GLN A 34 -0.66 -2.57 -4.02
CA GLN A 34 -0.01 -1.34 -4.49
C GLN A 34 -0.48 -1.02 -5.90
N ALA A 35 -0.77 0.25 -6.14
CA ALA A 35 -0.93 0.83 -7.45
C ALA A 35 0.46 1.23 -7.97
N GLY A 36 0.68 1.01 -9.26
CA GLY A 36 1.96 1.22 -9.92
C GLY A 36 1.91 0.75 -11.36
N ALA A 37 3.07 0.75 -12.02
CA ALA A 37 3.17 0.32 -13.42
C ALA A 37 2.50 -1.05 -13.64
N THR A 38 1.78 -1.19 -14.75
CA THR A 38 1.17 -2.46 -15.16
C THR A 38 2.20 -3.57 -15.16
N ASN A 39 1.89 -4.69 -14.51
CA ASN A 39 2.75 -5.88 -14.51
C ASN A 39 2.59 -6.61 -15.85
N PRO A 40 3.62 -6.67 -16.72
CA PRO A 40 3.51 -7.30 -18.03
C PRO A 40 3.11 -8.78 -17.96
N LEU A 41 3.51 -9.48 -16.88
CA LEU A 41 3.14 -10.88 -16.67
C LEU A 41 1.67 -11.02 -16.30
N ALA A 42 1.10 -10.08 -15.54
CA ALA A 42 -0.33 -10.08 -15.25
C ALA A 42 -1.14 -9.85 -16.52
N THR A 43 -0.73 -8.89 -17.36
CA THR A 43 -1.36 -8.64 -18.66
C THR A 43 -1.27 -9.87 -19.57
N ALA A 44 -0.11 -10.51 -19.67
CA ALA A 44 0.05 -11.74 -20.45
C ALA A 44 -0.84 -12.88 -19.91
N GLY A 45 -0.97 -13.01 -18.59
CA GLY A 45 -1.86 -13.97 -17.95
C GLY A 45 -3.33 -13.74 -18.30
N HIS A 46 -3.79 -12.48 -18.32
CA HIS A 46 -5.15 -12.14 -18.74
C HIS A 46 -5.39 -12.48 -20.22
N LEU A 47 -4.44 -12.18 -21.11
CA LEU A 47 -4.54 -12.51 -22.54
C LEU A 47 -4.60 -14.02 -22.78
N ALA A 48 -3.76 -14.80 -22.11
CA ALA A 48 -3.79 -16.26 -22.17
C ALA A 48 -5.12 -16.83 -21.64
N GLY A 49 -5.66 -16.24 -20.56
CA GLY A 49 -6.97 -16.60 -20.02
C GLY A 49 -8.11 -16.31 -20.98
N ILE A 50 -8.08 -15.16 -21.68
CA ILE A 50 -9.04 -14.79 -22.73
C ILE A 50 -9.02 -15.82 -23.86
N GLU A 51 -7.83 -16.19 -24.34
CA GLU A 51 -7.68 -17.18 -25.41
C GLU A 51 -8.24 -18.55 -25.01
N ALA A 52 -7.87 -19.04 -23.82
CA ALA A 52 -8.38 -20.31 -23.30
C ALA A 52 -9.91 -20.30 -23.11
N ALA A 53 -10.46 -19.19 -22.60
CA ALA A 53 -11.90 -19.00 -22.47
C ALA A 53 -12.60 -18.95 -23.84
N GLY A 54 -11.99 -18.31 -24.84
CA GLY A 54 -12.47 -18.27 -26.21
C GLY A 54 -12.54 -19.65 -26.86
N LEU A 55 -11.50 -20.48 -26.67
CA LEU A 55 -11.45 -21.86 -27.18
C LEU A 55 -12.50 -22.77 -26.53
N THR A 56 -12.84 -22.52 -25.28
CA THR A 56 -13.85 -23.29 -24.53
C THR A 56 -15.27 -22.74 -24.63
N GLY A 57 -15.43 -21.56 -25.25
CA GLY A 57 -16.72 -20.86 -25.34
C GLY A 57 -17.19 -20.26 -24.01
N ASP A 58 -16.33 -20.16 -23.00
CA ASP A 58 -16.67 -19.58 -21.69
C ASP A 58 -16.65 -18.04 -21.75
N GLN A 59 -17.77 -17.47 -22.20
CA GLN A 59 -17.93 -16.02 -22.31
C GLN A 59 -17.79 -15.30 -20.96
N ARG A 60 -18.14 -15.95 -19.84
CA ARG A 60 -18.03 -15.32 -18.51
C ARG A 60 -16.58 -15.22 -18.07
N ALA A 61 -15.80 -16.28 -18.28
CA ALA A 61 -14.37 -16.25 -18.01
C ALA A 61 -13.66 -15.21 -18.88
N MET A 62 -14.01 -15.15 -20.18
CA MET A 62 -13.47 -14.16 -21.11
C MET A 62 -13.74 -12.73 -20.62
N GLN A 63 -15.00 -12.40 -20.29
CA GLN A 63 -15.37 -11.08 -19.76
C GLN A 63 -14.62 -10.76 -18.47
N GLY A 64 -14.48 -11.73 -17.56
CA GLY A 64 -13.76 -11.55 -16.31
C GLY A 64 -12.30 -11.14 -16.50
N HIS A 65 -11.59 -11.73 -17.47
CA HIS A 65 -10.22 -11.34 -17.78
C HIS A 65 -10.12 -9.94 -18.41
N VAL A 66 -11.05 -9.57 -19.30
CA VAL A 66 -11.12 -8.22 -19.87
C VAL A 66 -11.36 -7.17 -18.77
N ASP A 67 -12.31 -7.44 -17.87
CA ASP A 67 -12.63 -6.55 -16.76
C ASP A 67 -11.45 -6.42 -15.78
N ALA A 68 -10.73 -7.51 -15.50
CA ALA A 68 -9.55 -7.50 -14.66
C ALA A 68 -8.41 -6.69 -15.28
N MET A 69 -8.16 -6.86 -16.58
CA MET A 69 -7.18 -6.07 -17.32
C MET A 69 -7.54 -4.58 -17.33
N HIS A 70 -8.82 -4.24 -17.52
CA HIS A 70 -9.28 -2.85 -17.42
C HIS A 70 -9.02 -2.25 -16.02
N LYS A 71 -9.30 -3.01 -14.96
CA LYS A 71 -9.01 -2.59 -13.58
C LYS A 71 -7.52 -2.37 -13.33
N ASP A 72 -6.66 -3.26 -13.83
CA ASP A 72 -5.21 -3.12 -13.72
C ASP A 72 -4.70 -1.86 -14.45
N MET A 73 -5.28 -1.56 -15.63
CA MET A 73 -4.98 -0.33 -16.37
C MET A 73 -5.38 0.91 -15.55
N MET A 74 -6.62 0.98 -15.07
CA MET A 74 -7.12 2.11 -14.27
C MET A 74 -6.27 2.34 -13.02
N ARG A 75 -5.91 1.25 -12.32
CA ARG A 75 -5.03 1.30 -11.16
C ARG A 75 -3.64 1.84 -11.50
N SER A 76 -3.07 1.46 -12.64
CA SER A 76 -1.76 1.98 -13.05
C SER A 76 -1.77 3.48 -13.35
N MET A 77 -2.93 4.00 -13.75
CA MET A 77 -3.20 5.44 -13.89
C MET A 77 -3.56 6.12 -12.56
N HIS A 78 -3.49 5.40 -11.44
CA HIS A 78 -3.91 5.86 -10.11
C HIS A 78 -5.37 6.35 -10.08
N LEU A 79 -6.25 5.76 -10.90
CA LEU A 79 -7.65 6.12 -10.97
C LEU A 79 -8.49 5.14 -10.12
N PRO A 80 -9.17 5.62 -9.05
CA PRO A 80 -10.00 4.76 -8.22
C PRO A 80 -11.19 4.19 -8.99
N ASP A 81 -11.61 2.97 -8.67
CA ASP A 81 -12.78 2.31 -9.22
C ASP A 81 -14.07 2.85 -8.57
N PRO A 82 -14.88 3.67 -9.27
CA PRO A 82 -16.09 4.26 -8.70
C PRO A 82 -17.20 3.23 -8.48
N SER A 83 -17.10 2.02 -9.06
CA SER A 83 -18.08 0.95 -8.88
C SER A 83 -17.90 0.20 -7.56
N ARG A 84 -16.77 0.39 -6.87
CA ARG A 84 -16.43 -0.27 -5.60
C ARG A 84 -16.15 0.71 -4.47
N PRO A 85 -17.07 1.65 -4.16
CA PRO A 85 -16.87 2.59 -3.07
C PRO A 85 -16.88 1.85 -1.73
N ILE A 86 -16.03 2.29 -0.80
CA ILE A 86 -16.01 1.76 0.55
C ILE A 86 -17.14 2.38 1.37
N ASN A 87 -17.99 1.55 1.97
CA ASN A 87 -19.00 2.03 2.91
C ASN A 87 -18.33 2.55 4.20
N HIS A 88 -18.66 3.77 4.60
CA HIS A 88 -17.99 4.46 5.69
C HIS A 88 -18.16 3.77 7.05
N GLU A 89 -19.36 3.26 7.35
CA GLU A 89 -19.64 2.56 8.61
C GLU A 89 -19.05 1.16 8.65
N ALA A 90 -19.04 0.45 7.51
CA ALA A 90 -18.33 -0.81 7.38
C ALA A 90 -16.82 -0.62 7.60
N ALA A 91 -16.23 0.42 7.01
CA ALA A 91 -14.84 0.79 7.23
C ALA A 91 -14.55 1.13 8.70
N ARG A 92 -15.40 1.95 9.33
CA ARG A 92 -15.30 2.26 10.76
C ARG A 92 -15.32 0.98 11.60
N THR A 93 -16.24 0.06 11.30
CA THR A 93 -16.39 -1.21 12.02
C THR A 93 -15.16 -2.11 11.83
N ALA A 94 -14.59 -2.18 10.63
CA ALA A 94 -13.41 -2.98 10.33
C ALA A 94 -12.13 -2.41 10.99
N VAL A 95 -12.01 -1.09 11.09
CA VAL A 95 -10.80 -0.41 11.59
C VAL A 95 -10.80 -0.25 13.11
N ARG A 96 -11.96 -0.02 13.73
CA ARG A 96 -12.10 0.17 15.19
C ARG A 96 -11.42 -0.90 16.06
N PRO A 97 -11.44 -2.22 15.75
CA PRO A 97 -10.81 -3.23 16.59
C PRO A 97 -9.28 -3.30 16.44
N LEU A 98 -8.67 -2.55 15.52
CA LEU A 98 -7.21 -2.59 15.34
C LEU A 98 -6.48 -2.01 16.56
N GLN A 99 -5.37 -2.63 16.92
CA GLN A 99 -4.59 -2.26 18.10
C GLN A 99 -4.16 -0.78 18.03
N GLY A 100 -4.38 -0.06 19.14
CA GLY A 100 -4.01 1.34 19.28
C GLY A 100 -5.02 2.32 18.70
N VAL A 101 -6.01 1.88 17.94
CA VAL A 101 -7.09 2.73 17.43
C VAL A 101 -8.03 3.12 18.57
N GLN A 102 -8.22 4.42 18.77
CA GLN A 102 -9.19 4.97 19.73
C GLN A 102 -10.46 5.44 19.04
N SER A 103 -10.33 6.01 17.84
CA SER A 103 -11.49 6.42 17.05
C SER A 103 -11.19 6.46 15.55
N VAL A 104 -12.27 6.40 14.77
CA VAL A 104 -12.26 6.37 13.31
C VAL A 104 -13.39 7.25 12.80
N VAL A 105 -13.06 8.22 11.95
CA VAL A 105 -13.98 9.22 11.42
C VAL A 105 -13.65 9.50 9.96
N TRP A 106 -14.66 9.55 9.10
CA TRP A 106 -14.50 10.05 7.74
C TRP A 106 -14.62 11.58 7.71
N ILE A 107 -13.62 12.25 7.15
CA ILE A 107 -13.64 13.70 6.95
C ILE A 107 -14.46 14.04 5.70
N ASP A 108 -14.27 13.25 4.66
CA ASP A 108 -14.97 13.36 3.37
C ASP A 108 -15.04 11.96 2.72
N ARG A 109 -15.29 11.86 1.41
CA ARG A 109 -15.40 10.58 0.69
C ARG A 109 -14.08 9.81 0.56
N SER A 110 -12.95 10.47 0.74
CA SER A 110 -11.62 9.91 0.47
C SER A 110 -10.69 9.94 1.67
N ASN A 111 -10.95 10.78 2.67
CA ASN A 111 -10.07 10.99 3.81
C ASN A 111 -10.64 10.33 5.07
N LEU A 112 -9.98 9.27 5.51
CA LEU A 112 -10.23 8.59 6.77
C LEU A 112 -9.28 9.14 7.84
N LEU A 113 -9.81 9.73 8.90
CA LEU A 113 -9.08 10.11 10.10
C LEU A 113 -9.17 8.99 11.13
N VAL A 114 -8.01 8.56 11.63
CA VAL A 114 -7.90 7.56 12.68
C VAL A 114 -7.08 8.14 13.81
N MET A 115 -7.69 8.24 14.98
CA MET A 115 -7.01 8.67 16.20
C MET A 115 -6.45 7.44 16.91
N VAL A 116 -5.17 7.50 17.27
CA VAL A 116 -4.45 6.41 17.93
C VAL A 116 -3.91 6.84 19.29
N GLY A 117 -3.82 5.87 20.21
CA GLY A 117 -3.35 6.09 21.56
C GLY A 117 -1.86 5.77 21.71
N GLY A 118 -0.99 6.70 21.33
CA GLY A 118 0.46 6.57 21.48
C GLY A 118 1.23 6.68 20.16
N ASN A 119 2.39 7.34 20.22
CA ASN A 119 3.21 7.63 19.05
C ASN A 119 3.73 6.36 18.34
N GLN A 120 3.84 5.22 19.03
CA GLN A 120 4.17 3.93 18.41
C GLN A 120 3.13 3.48 17.38
N TYR A 121 1.88 3.90 17.54
CA TYR A 121 0.79 3.59 16.61
C TYR A 121 0.67 4.61 15.48
N ARG A 122 1.27 5.79 15.61
CA ARG A 122 1.37 6.78 14.52
C ARG A 122 2.51 6.40 13.57
N SER A 123 2.33 5.30 12.85
CA SER A 123 3.35 4.69 11.98
C SER A 123 2.76 4.19 10.66
N MET A 124 3.62 4.04 9.64
CA MET A 124 3.21 3.47 8.35
C MET A 124 2.69 2.04 8.48
N ALA A 125 3.19 1.26 9.44
CA ALA A 125 2.71 -0.08 9.71
C ALA A 125 1.25 -0.09 10.22
N THR A 126 0.84 0.92 10.99
CA THR A 126 -0.57 1.08 11.36
C THR A 126 -1.42 1.45 10.15
N ILE A 127 -0.93 2.33 9.26
CA ILE A 127 -1.62 2.60 7.99
C ILE A 127 -1.76 1.32 7.16
N ASP A 128 -0.72 0.49 7.05
CA ASP A 128 -0.77 -0.79 6.34
C ASP A 128 -1.87 -1.70 6.90
N ARG A 129 -1.95 -1.84 8.23
CA ARG A 129 -3.01 -2.62 8.89
C ARG A 129 -4.41 -2.08 8.62
N ILE A 130 -4.57 -0.76 8.65
CA ILE A 130 -5.84 -0.10 8.31
C ILE A 130 -6.22 -0.42 6.87
N CYS A 131 -5.29 -0.22 5.93
CA CYS A 131 -5.54 -0.46 4.51
C CYS A 131 -5.89 -1.92 4.22
N LEU A 132 -5.21 -2.89 4.86
CA LEU A 132 -5.55 -4.31 4.77
C LEU A 132 -6.95 -4.62 5.30
N ALA A 133 -7.38 -3.97 6.37
CA ALA A 133 -8.74 -4.13 6.90
C ALA A 133 -9.82 -3.56 5.95
N LEU A 134 -9.44 -2.60 5.09
CA LEU A 134 -10.35 -1.96 4.13
C LEU A 134 -10.41 -2.69 2.78
N GLU A 135 -9.38 -3.44 2.37
CA GLU A 135 -9.32 -4.16 1.08
C GLU A 135 -10.57 -5.01 0.76
N PRO A 136 -11.15 -5.77 1.71
CA PRO A 136 -12.32 -6.58 1.42
C PRO A 136 -13.58 -5.74 1.14
N LEU A 137 -13.60 -4.48 1.57
CA LEU A 137 -14.79 -3.63 1.56
C LEU A 137 -14.94 -2.84 0.25
N GLY A 138 -13.89 -2.69 -0.55
CA GLY A 138 -13.94 -1.92 -1.80
C GLY A 138 -12.56 -1.53 -2.32
N ASP A 139 -12.52 -0.54 -3.20
CA ASP A 139 -11.26 -0.02 -3.73
C ASP A 139 -10.59 0.98 -2.79
N THR A 140 -9.46 0.57 -2.21
CA THR A 140 -8.68 1.38 -1.27
C THR A 140 -7.84 2.45 -1.95
N LEU A 141 -7.71 2.45 -3.30
CA LEU A 141 -7.00 3.50 -4.04
C LEU A 141 -7.69 4.87 -3.85
N GLY A 142 -9.00 4.87 -3.62
CA GLY A 142 -9.77 6.08 -3.30
C GLY A 142 -9.57 6.60 -1.87
N VAL A 143 -8.80 5.90 -1.01
CA VAL A 143 -8.71 6.19 0.42
C VAL A 143 -7.33 6.70 0.82
N VAL A 144 -7.30 7.84 1.49
CA VAL A 144 -6.16 8.38 2.24
C VAL A 144 -6.44 8.22 3.73
N VAL A 145 -5.54 7.51 4.41
CA VAL A 145 -5.56 7.35 5.85
C VAL A 145 -4.74 8.47 6.47
N ASN A 146 -5.29 9.12 7.48
CA ASN A 146 -4.70 10.18 8.27
C ASN A 146 -4.64 9.69 9.72
N LEU A 147 -3.44 9.50 10.28
CA LEU A 147 -3.23 9.08 11.66
C LEU A 147 -2.85 10.26 12.54
N GLN A 148 -3.53 10.41 13.68
CA GLN A 148 -3.17 11.36 14.74
C GLN A 148 -3.00 10.66 16.07
N ASP A 149 -1.93 10.98 16.79
CA ASP A 149 -1.74 10.52 18.17
C ASP A 149 -2.42 11.50 19.14
N VAL A 150 -3.49 11.04 19.80
CA VAL A 150 -4.24 11.88 20.76
C VAL A 150 -3.58 11.98 22.13
N THR A 151 -2.51 11.21 22.37
CA THR A 151 -1.72 11.28 23.60
C THR A 151 -0.49 12.18 23.46
N ALA A 152 -0.29 12.77 22.28
CA ALA A 152 0.85 13.61 22.00
C ALA A 152 0.89 14.86 22.90
N THR A 153 1.99 15.02 23.63
CA THR A 153 2.26 16.20 24.47
C THR A 153 3.09 17.28 23.76
N THR A 154 3.50 17.02 22.51
CA THR A 154 4.31 17.93 21.70
C THR A 154 3.64 18.22 20.36
N SER A 155 3.91 19.39 19.79
CA SER A 155 3.38 19.78 18.48
C SER A 155 3.74 18.78 17.38
N LYS A 156 5.00 18.30 17.35
CA LYS A 156 5.46 17.27 16.40
C LYS A 156 4.78 15.92 16.60
N GLY A 157 4.45 15.57 17.84
CA GLY A 157 3.70 14.35 18.16
C GLY A 157 2.27 14.42 17.63
N ALA A 158 1.66 15.62 17.68
CA ALA A 158 0.30 15.87 17.19
C ALA A 158 0.20 15.99 15.66
N ASP A 159 1.34 16.06 14.94
CA ASP A 159 1.34 16.12 13.48
C ASP A 159 0.65 14.88 12.89
N THR A 160 -0.18 15.08 11.86
CA THR A 160 -0.86 13.99 11.17
C THR A 160 0.14 13.22 10.29
N LEU A 161 0.11 11.88 10.38
CA LEU A 161 0.78 11.01 9.43
C LEU A 161 -0.21 10.51 8.38
N SER A 162 0.01 10.82 7.11
CA SER A 162 -0.94 10.50 6.05
C SER A 162 -0.34 9.71 4.89
N ARG A 163 -1.10 8.75 4.35
CA ARG A 163 -0.76 8.02 3.11
C ARG A 163 -2.01 7.46 2.44
N ASN A 164 -2.00 7.42 1.11
CA ASN A 164 -2.96 6.61 0.36
C ASN A 164 -2.71 5.11 0.63
N CYS A 165 -3.77 4.29 0.53
CA CYS A 165 -3.64 2.86 0.82
C CYS A 165 -2.88 2.05 -0.23
N GLN A 166 -2.86 2.49 -1.49
CA GLN A 166 -2.19 1.77 -2.58
C GLN A 166 -0.99 2.55 -3.17
N LEU A 167 -0.72 3.78 -2.72
CA LEU A 167 0.34 4.62 -3.27
C LEU A 167 1.43 4.93 -2.24
N ARG A 168 2.58 5.43 -2.72
CA ARG A 168 3.69 5.80 -1.84
C ARG A 168 3.35 7.02 -0.98
N ALA A 169 4.17 7.26 0.04
CA ALA A 169 4.06 8.46 0.86
C ALA A 169 4.15 9.73 0.00
N GLY A 170 3.15 10.61 0.16
CA GLY A 170 3.05 11.86 -0.60
C GLY A 170 2.32 11.75 -1.94
N GLU A 171 2.11 10.53 -2.47
CA GLU A 171 1.34 10.31 -3.69
C GLU A 171 -0.17 10.30 -3.42
N ARG A 172 -0.95 10.60 -4.47
CA ARG A 172 -2.42 10.61 -4.44
C ARG A 172 -2.99 10.02 -5.71
N ALA A 173 -4.21 9.51 -5.57
CA ALA A 173 -5.00 9.09 -6.72
C ALA A 173 -5.34 10.30 -7.60
N MET A 174 -5.58 10.05 -8.89
CA MET A 174 -6.04 11.09 -9.81
C MET A 174 -7.33 11.73 -9.28
N LEU A 175 -7.43 13.05 -9.41
CA LEU A 175 -8.58 13.87 -8.97
C LEU A 175 -8.80 13.90 -7.43
N GLN A 176 -7.94 13.25 -6.65
CA GLN A 176 -8.04 13.27 -5.19
C GLN A 176 -7.53 14.61 -4.62
N GLN A 177 -8.41 15.32 -3.90
CA GLN A 177 -8.05 16.59 -3.29
C GLN A 177 -7.07 16.40 -2.12
N LYS A 178 -6.09 17.32 -2.02
CA LYS A 178 -5.24 17.42 -0.83
C LYS A 178 -6.05 18.00 0.32
N ARG A 179 -6.30 17.20 1.35
CA ARG A 179 -6.84 17.71 2.61
C ARG A 179 -5.71 18.04 3.58
N GLN A 180 -5.77 19.23 4.15
CA GLN A 180 -4.97 19.60 5.31
C GLN A 180 -5.77 19.25 6.56
N VAL A 181 -5.23 18.31 7.35
CA VAL A 181 -5.88 17.78 8.55
C VAL A 181 -5.28 18.37 9.82
N ASP A 182 -4.04 18.85 9.75
CA ASP A 182 -3.40 19.59 10.84
C ASP A 182 -4.09 20.94 11.05
N VAL A 183 -4.44 21.25 12.30
CA VAL A 183 -5.07 22.51 12.71
C VAL A 183 -4.17 23.73 12.44
N LEU A 184 -2.84 23.54 12.54
CA LEU A 184 -1.87 24.60 12.32
C LEU A 184 -1.12 24.42 10.99
N ASP A 185 -1.05 25.50 10.24
CA ASP A 185 -0.19 25.56 9.06
C ASP A 185 1.27 25.25 9.40
N PRO A 186 2.01 24.58 8.49
CA PRO A 186 3.42 24.24 8.71
C PRO A 186 4.29 25.45 9.05
N GLU A 187 3.99 26.60 8.44
CA GLU A 187 4.68 27.86 8.68
C GLU A 187 4.43 28.40 10.11
N VAL A 188 3.17 28.39 10.56
CA VAL A 188 2.80 28.79 11.92
C VAL A 188 3.45 27.85 12.95
N ARG A 189 3.50 26.54 12.66
CA ARG A 189 4.22 25.56 13.49
C ARG A 189 5.72 25.84 13.56
N ARG A 190 6.36 26.23 12.45
CA ARG A 190 7.79 26.59 12.43
C ARG A 190 8.07 27.77 13.35
N VAL A 191 7.22 28.80 13.30
CA VAL A 191 7.32 29.97 14.19
C VAL A 191 7.13 29.57 15.66
N PHE A 192 6.10 28.78 15.95
CA PHE A 192 5.82 28.31 17.31
C PHE A 192 6.97 27.49 17.90
N ARG A 193 7.57 26.58 17.10
CA ARG A 193 8.77 25.81 17.51
C ARG A 193 9.97 26.72 17.80
N ALA A 194 10.20 27.73 16.95
CA ALA A 194 11.28 28.68 17.15
C ALA A 194 11.11 29.53 18.44
N GLN A 195 9.87 29.79 18.85
CA GLN A 195 9.57 30.48 20.12
C GLN A 195 9.72 29.56 21.34
N GLN A 196 9.37 28.28 21.23
CA GLN A 196 9.52 27.32 22.33
C GLN A 196 10.99 26.95 22.62
N GLY A 197 11.85 26.89 21.61
CA GLY A 197 13.29 26.61 21.79
C GLY A 197 14.12 27.80 22.30
N ARG A 198 13.49 28.96 22.56
CA ARG A 198 14.11 30.18 23.11
C ARG A 198 13.79 30.41 24.60
N ARG A 199 13.10 29.46 25.24
CA ARG A 199 12.88 29.42 26.69
C ARG A 199 13.77 28.34 27.30
#